data_AF-A0A7S3XWF7-F1
#
_entry.id   AF-A0A7S3XWF7-F1
#
_cell.length_a   1.000
_cell.length_b   1.000
_cell.length_c   1.000
_cell.angle_alpha   90.00
_cell.angle_beta   90.00
_cell.angle_gamma   90.00
#
_symmetry.space_group_name_H-M   'P 1'
#
loop_
_entity.id
_entity.type
_entity.pdbx_description
1 polymer ?
#
loop_
_entity_poly.entity_id
_entity_poly.type
_entity_poly.pdbx_seq_one_letter_code
_entity_poly.pdbx_strand_id
1 'polypeptide(L)'
;MDVDKPGRESAVFDMLSSVNDDFYHMLRPLILQQHDIDDLCEIISVIREEIFGDTVKREEEAAAAGGAAAAALERCLRRVAEDAEERLILCARRRLEEDVALHEPTDAELDYPATLERAAAATAGGADPFASWYPPLRATLMVLSKIYRSVGRAVFEDLAQQACLVTTHALAGAAVRITAKQSEIDGDLFLIKHLLIMREQLTPFDIQFLTVEKHLDFTATAAAFANFLARPTQLLSPGAFLQFAQDGLPRINETTLDAKQELEATLKAACQRLIARAADRLVEPLASWLRLANAFVAGQASASSNRGGGDAEAPAIAPKLRDQAFALEEAVHAALAAAAAAVRGALPPLLAALALYLDARQTQAVLFKPVQRKFLETVSQMKDVLEAHYTPQEFSGFWDALNALSEQVLPVDLVARAGGVP
;
A
#
# COMPACT_ATOMS: atom_id res chain seq x y z
N MET A 1 53.55 -24.46 49.54
CA MET A 1 52.20 -24.48 50.14
C MET A 1 51.77 -23.03 50.29
N ASP A 2 51.52 -22.31 49.20
CA ASP A 2 50.23 -22.26 48.46
C ASP A 2 49.06 -21.83 49.35
N VAL A 3 49.10 -20.58 49.84
CA VAL A 3 47.95 -19.95 50.52
C VAL A 3 47.57 -18.57 49.92
N ASP A 4 48.29 -18.06 48.91
CA ASP A 4 48.10 -16.69 48.39
C ASP A 4 47.47 -16.60 46.98
N LYS A 5 46.97 -17.72 46.44
CA LYS A 5 46.36 -17.77 45.10
C LYS A 5 44.97 -17.10 44.96
N PRO A 6 44.02 -17.23 45.91
CA PRO A 6 42.65 -16.72 45.67
C PRO A 6 42.56 -15.19 45.71
N GLY A 7 43.43 -14.50 46.47
CA GLY A 7 43.44 -13.03 46.55
C GLY A 7 44.03 -12.34 45.32
N ARG A 8 45.06 -12.93 44.69
CA ARG A 8 45.67 -12.39 43.46
C ARG A 8 44.77 -12.55 42.24
N GLU A 9 44.04 -13.66 42.13
CA GLU A 9 43.08 -13.87 41.06
C GLU A 9 41.90 -12.88 41.14
N SER A 10 41.42 -12.58 42.37
CA SER A 10 40.41 -11.53 42.59
C SER A 10 40.92 -10.13 42.22
N ALA A 11 42.14 -9.76 42.63
CA ALA A 11 42.69 -8.44 42.31
C ALA A 11 42.95 -8.23 40.81
N VAL A 12 43.38 -9.29 40.10
CA VAL A 12 43.52 -9.25 38.64
C VAL A 12 42.17 -9.14 37.95
N PHE A 13 41.14 -9.84 38.46
CA PHE A 13 39.78 -9.71 37.96
C PHE A 13 39.21 -8.30 38.15
N ASP A 14 39.43 -7.68 39.31
CA ASP A 14 38.99 -6.31 39.59
C ASP A 14 39.69 -5.29 38.68
N MET A 15 41.00 -5.46 38.47
CA MET A 15 41.77 -4.62 37.55
C MET A 15 41.30 -4.76 36.10
N LEU A 16 41.06 -5.99 35.63
CA LEU A 16 40.55 -6.25 34.28
C LEU A 16 39.13 -5.72 34.09
N SER A 17 38.29 -5.81 35.12
CA SER A 17 36.95 -5.22 35.10
C SER A 17 37.01 -3.70 34.99
N SER A 18 37.92 -3.04 35.74
CA SER A 18 38.15 -1.59 35.63
C SER A 18 38.62 -1.17 34.24
N VAL A 19 39.59 -1.87 33.65
CA VAL A 19 40.09 -1.57 32.29
C VAL A 19 38.98 -1.71 31.25
N ASN A 20 38.11 -2.71 31.44
CA ASN A 20 37.00 -2.99 30.55
C ASN A 20 35.89 -1.92 30.66
N ASP A 21 35.61 -1.44 31.88
CA ASP A 21 34.71 -0.30 32.09
C ASP A 21 35.28 0.99 31.48
N ASP A 22 36.58 1.27 31.65
CA ASP A 22 37.24 2.41 31.00
C ASP A 22 37.17 2.30 29.47
N PHE A 23 37.38 1.10 28.93
CA PHE A 23 37.27 0.83 27.49
C PHE A 23 35.83 1.09 26.98
N TYR A 24 34.82 0.60 27.69
CA TYR A 24 33.43 0.90 27.39
C TYR A 24 33.15 2.40 27.42
N HIS A 25 33.63 3.12 28.44
CA HIS A 25 33.46 4.56 28.57
C HIS A 25 34.13 5.36 27.45
N MET A 26 35.21 4.84 26.85
CA MET A 26 35.84 5.43 25.67
C MET A 26 35.08 5.14 24.38
N LEU A 27 34.56 3.92 24.21
CA LEU A 27 33.84 3.52 22.98
C LEU A 27 32.44 4.12 22.88
N ARG A 28 31.71 4.18 24.00
CA ARG A 28 30.32 4.67 24.04
C ARG A 28 30.10 6.02 23.33
N PRO A 29 30.87 7.09 23.61
CA PRO A 29 30.67 8.37 22.93
C PRO A 29 30.90 8.28 21.42
N LEU A 30 31.80 7.41 20.94
CA LEU A 30 32.05 7.21 19.52
C LEU A 30 30.84 6.57 18.83
N ILE A 31 30.21 5.59 19.47
CA ILE A 31 28.99 4.92 18.98
C ILE A 31 27.84 5.92 18.93
N LEU A 32 27.62 6.68 20.00
CA LEU A 32 26.54 7.66 20.08
C LEU A 32 26.66 8.79 19.05
N GLN A 33 27.88 9.09 18.59
CA GLN A 33 28.14 10.07 17.54
C GLN A 33 28.01 9.51 16.13
N GLN A 34 27.91 8.18 15.95
CA GLN A 34 27.69 7.61 14.62
C GLN A 34 26.30 7.97 14.11
N HIS A 35 26.23 8.30 12.82
CA HIS A 35 24.99 8.61 12.11
C HIS A 35 24.76 7.66 10.94
N ASP A 36 25.82 7.02 10.45
CA ASP A 36 25.75 6.11 9.33
C ASP A 36 25.19 4.75 9.77
N ILE A 37 24.16 4.30 9.05
CA ILE A 37 23.47 3.03 9.32
C ILE A 37 24.39 1.86 8.97
N ASP A 38 25.20 1.98 7.92
CA ASP A 38 26.11 0.94 7.46
C ASP A 38 27.22 0.70 8.50
N ASP A 39 27.84 1.77 9.01
CA ASP A 39 28.88 1.67 10.04
C ASP A 39 28.34 1.00 11.32
N LEU A 40 27.12 1.38 11.74
CA LEU A 40 26.46 0.78 12.91
C LEU A 40 26.12 -0.70 12.68
N CYS A 41 25.62 -1.05 11.49
CA CYS A 41 25.36 -2.44 11.10
C CYS A 41 26.65 -3.27 11.10
N GLU A 42 27.76 -2.72 10.61
CA GLU A 42 29.07 -3.38 10.61
C GLU A 42 29.60 -3.59 12.03
N ILE A 43 29.55 -2.57 12.90
CA ILE A 43 29.92 -2.70 14.32
C ILE A 43 29.13 -3.82 14.99
N ILE A 44 27.81 -3.86 14.78
CA ILE A 44 26.95 -4.89 15.38
C ILE A 44 27.28 -6.27 14.81
N SER A 45 27.48 -6.41 13.50
CA SER A 45 27.78 -7.69 12.85
C SER A 45 29.15 -8.23 13.30
N VAL A 46 30.19 -7.40 13.33
CA VAL A 46 31.52 -7.79 13.83
C VAL A 46 31.42 -8.28 15.29
N ILE A 47 30.75 -7.53 16.16
CA ILE A 47 30.63 -7.92 17.56
C ILE A 47 29.78 -9.20 17.72
N ARG A 48 28.68 -9.35 16.97
CA ARG A 48 27.78 -10.52 17.13
C ARG A 48 28.26 -11.77 16.43
N GLU A 49 28.72 -11.66 15.20
CA GLU A 49 29.05 -12.81 14.36
C GLU A 49 30.50 -13.24 14.55
N GLU A 50 31.45 -12.31 14.57
CA GLU A 50 32.87 -12.64 14.71
C GLU A 50 33.29 -12.83 16.15
N ILE A 51 32.81 -12.00 17.07
CA ILE A 51 33.23 -12.09 18.48
C ILE A 51 32.40 -13.12 19.24
N PHE A 52 31.06 -13.06 19.20
CA PHE A 52 30.24 -14.05 19.92
C PHE A 52 30.12 -15.42 19.22
N GLY A 53 30.20 -15.46 17.88
CA GLY A 53 30.18 -16.72 17.13
C GLY A 53 31.41 -17.60 17.36
N ASP A 54 32.58 -16.99 17.56
CA ASP A 54 33.81 -17.70 17.90
C ASP A 54 33.97 -17.95 19.41
N THR A 55 33.40 -17.11 20.28
CA THR A 55 33.47 -17.35 21.73
C THR A 55 32.65 -18.54 22.17
N VAL A 56 31.46 -18.81 21.61
CA VAL A 56 30.67 -20.01 21.99
C VAL A 56 31.43 -21.31 21.70
N LYS A 57 32.18 -21.36 20.59
CA LYS A 57 33.06 -22.52 20.27
C LYS A 57 34.27 -22.60 21.19
N ARG A 58 34.79 -21.45 21.65
CA ARG A 58 35.90 -21.34 22.59
C ARG A 58 35.49 -21.47 24.05
N GLU A 59 34.26 -21.20 24.44
CA GLU A 59 33.75 -21.27 25.82
C GLU A 59 33.69 -22.72 26.31
N GLU A 60 33.32 -23.67 25.44
CA GLU A 60 33.43 -25.10 25.74
C GLU A 60 34.90 -25.51 26.02
N GLU A 61 35.88 -24.85 25.39
CA GLU A 61 37.31 -25.09 25.59
C GLU A 61 37.92 -24.25 26.74
N ALA A 62 37.40 -23.04 27.01
CA ALA A 62 37.92 -22.05 27.95
C ALA A 62 37.30 -22.13 29.35
N ALA A 63 36.10 -22.72 29.48
CA ALA A 63 35.52 -23.09 30.78
C ALA A 63 36.44 -24.05 31.56
N ALA A 64 37.35 -24.75 30.87
CA ALA A 64 38.39 -25.59 31.48
C ALA A 64 39.62 -24.83 32.02
N ALA A 65 39.78 -23.52 31.71
CA ALA A 65 41.05 -22.79 31.91
C ALA A 65 40.93 -21.39 32.55
N GLY A 66 39.90 -21.12 33.37
CA GLY A 66 39.86 -19.88 34.18
C GLY A 66 39.57 -18.58 33.40
N GLY A 67 38.61 -18.61 32.48
CA GLY A 67 38.28 -17.52 31.53
C GLY A 67 37.54 -16.29 32.06
N ALA A 68 37.77 -15.83 33.30
CA ALA A 68 37.04 -14.69 33.88
C ALA A 68 37.28 -13.35 33.15
N ALA A 69 38.47 -13.16 32.59
CA ALA A 69 38.86 -11.99 31.79
C ALA A 69 38.12 -11.92 30.45
N ALA A 70 38.01 -13.06 29.75
CA ALA A 70 37.29 -13.18 28.49
C ALA A 70 35.80 -12.91 28.70
N ALA A 71 35.21 -13.44 29.77
CA ALA A 71 33.82 -13.17 30.15
C ALA A 71 33.57 -11.69 30.52
N ALA A 72 34.55 -11.01 31.13
CA ALA A 72 34.46 -9.58 31.38
C ALA A 72 34.43 -8.78 30.07
N LEU A 73 35.37 -9.03 29.16
CA LEU A 73 35.44 -8.38 27.84
C LEU A 73 34.18 -8.65 27.02
N GLU A 74 33.69 -9.89 27.00
CA GLU A 74 32.45 -10.26 26.34
C GLU A 74 31.25 -9.44 26.84
N ARG A 75 31.13 -9.26 28.17
CA ARG A 75 30.08 -8.41 28.76
C ARG A 75 30.18 -6.95 28.34
N CYS A 76 31.39 -6.39 28.22
CA CYS A 76 31.56 -5.03 27.71
C CYS A 76 31.16 -4.93 26.24
N LEU A 77 31.65 -5.83 25.39
CA LEU A 77 31.33 -5.82 23.97
C LEU A 77 29.84 -6.03 23.72
N ARG A 78 29.16 -6.80 24.58
CA ARG A 78 27.70 -6.93 24.54
C ARG A 78 27.00 -5.62 24.80
N ARG A 79 27.44 -4.85 25.81
CA ARG A 79 26.93 -3.50 26.08
C ARG A 79 27.19 -2.53 24.92
N VAL A 80 28.36 -2.60 24.31
CA VAL A 80 28.72 -1.82 23.11
C VAL A 80 27.78 -2.16 21.95
N ALA A 81 27.48 -3.44 21.72
CA ALA A 81 26.54 -3.86 20.69
C ALA A 81 25.10 -3.43 20.99
N GLU A 82 24.67 -3.46 22.26
CA GLU A 82 23.36 -2.97 22.70
C GLU A 82 23.23 -1.46 22.44
N ASP A 83 24.23 -0.64 22.84
CA ASP A 83 24.25 0.80 22.55
C ASP A 83 24.27 1.09 21.04
N ALA A 84 25.00 0.28 20.26
CA ALA A 84 25.04 0.40 18.79
C ALA A 84 23.70 0.03 18.14
N GLU A 85 23.02 -0.99 18.65
CA GLU A 85 21.68 -1.39 18.19
C GLU A 85 20.64 -0.29 18.51
N GLU A 86 20.63 0.24 19.73
CA GLU A 86 19.76 1.36 20.09
C GLU A 86 20.01 2.58 19.18
N ARG A 87 21.28 2.88 18.92
CA ARG A 87 21.65 3.97 18.02
C ARG A 87 21.21 3.71 16.58
N LEU A 88 21.40 2.48 16.08
CA LEU A 88 20.96 2.06 14.76
C LEU A 88 19.45 2.23 14.59
N ILE A 89 18.67 1.81 15.58
CA ILE A 89 17.21 1.96 15.59
C ILE A 89 16.82 3.44 15.46
N LEU A 90 17.46 4.33 16.23
CA LEU A 90 17.20 5.77 16.17
C LEU A 90 17.57 6.37 14.80
N CYS A 91 18.72 5.99 14.25
CA CYS A 91 19.14 6.42 12.92
C CYS A 91 18.20 5.92 11.82
N ALA A 92 17.78 4.66 11.88
CA ALA A 92 16.82 4.09 10.94
C ALA A 92 15.47 4.82 10.99
N ARG A 93 14.93 5.08 12.19
CA ARG A 93 13.69 5.86 12.36
C ARG A 93 13.81 7.26 11.78
N ARG A 94 14.89 7.97 12.10
CA ARG A 94 15.14 9.31 11.56
C ARG A 94 15.21 9.30 10.03
N ARG A 95 15.91 8.32 9.46
CA ARG A 95 16.04 8.22 8.01
C ARG A 95 14.70 7.93 7.33
N LEU A 96 13.87 7.08 7.93
CA LEU A 96 12.49 6.87 7.47
C LEU A 96 11.64 8.14 7.59
N GLU A 97 11.82 8.93 8.65
CA GLU A 97 11.11 10.19 8.81
C GLU A 97 11.54 11.23 7.75
N GLU A 98 12.84 11.44 7.58
CA GLU A 98 13.41 12.45 6.68
C GLU A 98 13.28 12.06 5.19
N ASP A 99 13.66 10.83 4.83
CA ASP A 99 13.73 10.38 3.43
C ASP A 99 12.37 9.84 2.90
N VAL A 100 11.40 9.58 3.77
CA VAL A 100 10.10 8.96 3.39
C VAL A 100 8.91 9.77 3.87
N ALA A 101 8.78 10.02 5.18
CA ALA A 101 7.59 10.69 5.72
C ALA A 101 7.50 12.17 5.32
N LEU A 102 8.62 12.87 5.42
CA LEU A 102 8.76 14.29 5.13
C LEU A 102 9.25 14.57 3.71
N HIS A 103 9.39 13.52 2.88
CA HIS A 103 9.86 13.67 1.51
C HIS A 103 8.90 14.53 0.69
N GLU A 104 9.41 15.64 0.14
CA GLU A 104 8.68 16.47 -0.79
C GLU A 104 9.05 16.08 -2.23
N PRO A 105 8.13 15.45 -2.99
CA PRO A 105 8.45 15.05 -4.35
C PRO A 105 8.78 16.24 -5.25
N THR A 106 9.90 16.13 -5.94
CA THR A 106 10.32 17.11 -6.96
C THR A 106 9.48 16.99 -8.23
N ASP A 107 9.45 18.04 -9.05
CA ASP A 107 8.69 18.00 -10.31
C ASP A 107 9.18 16.90 -11.26
N ALA A 108 10.48 16.59 -11.26
CA ALA A 108 11.07 15.52 -12.05
C ALA A 108 10.65 14.13 -11.56
N GLU A 109 10.45 13.95 -10.25
CA GLU A 109 9.96 12.70 -9.66
C GLU A 109 8.48 12.48 -9.95
N LEU A 110 7.70 13.53 -10.20
CA LEU A 110 6.28 13.44 -10.54
C LEU A 110 6.02 13.37 -12.05
N ASP A 111 7.08 13.37 -12.86
CA ASP A 111 7.03 13.33 -14.33
C ASP A 111 6.73 11.92 -14.88
N TYR A 112 5.64 11.34 -14.42
CA TYR A 112 5.10 10.09 -14.95
C TYR A 112 4.09 10.41 -16.07
N PRO A 113 4.15 9.79 -17.26
CA PRO A 113 4.87 8.55 -17.60
C PRO A 113 6.33 8.69 -18.05
N ALA A 114 6.83 9.90 -18.34
CA ALA A 114 8.14 10.09 -19.00
C ALA A 114 9.33 9.52 -18.21
N THR A 115 9.28 9.51 -16.87
CA THR A 115 10.28 8.85 -16.02
C THR A 115 10.40 7.35 -16.32
N LEU A 116 9.29 6.65 -16.59
CA LEU A 116 9.31 5.23 -16.93
C LEU A 116 9.88 4.99 -18.33
N GLU A 117 9.56 5.84 -19.29
CA GLU A 117 10.11 5.75 -20.65
C GLU A 117 11.62 5.97 -20.65
N ARG A 118 12.10 6.96 -19.88
CA ARG A 118 13.53 7.20 -19.66
C ARG A 118 14.21 6.01 -18.98
N ALA A 119 13.57 5.45 -17.95
CA ALA A 119 14.11 4.29 -17.24
C ALA A 119 14.19 3.04 -18.15
N ALA A 120 13.18 2.78 -18.98
CA ALA A 120 13.17 1.68 -19.94
C ALA A 120 14.26 1.82 -21.02
N ALA A 121 14.52 3.05 -21.48
CA ALA A 121 15.62 3.32 -22.41
C ALA A 121 17.00 3.12 -21.74
N ALA A 122 17.12 3.49 -20.46
CA ALA A 122 18.36 3.37 -19.71
C ALA A 122 18.70 1.91 -19.31
N THR A 123 17.71 1.09 -18.96
CA THR A 123 17.93 -0.33 -18.63
C THR A 123 18.42 -1.15 -19.82
N ALA A 124 18.02 -0.79 -21.05
CA ALA A 124 18.59 -1.36 -22.28
C ALA A 124 20.10 -1.06 -22.45
N GLY A 125 20.61 -0.02 -21.78
CA GLY A 125 22.03 0.37 -21.76
C GLY A 125 22.81 -0.14 -20.54
N GLY A 126 22.22 -0.96 -19.67
CA GLY A 126 22.88 -1.49 -18.46
C GLY A 126 22.88 -0.54 -17.24
N ALA A 127 21.94 0.41 -17.18
CA ALA A 127 21.78 1.34 -16.06
C ALA A 127 21.15 0.72 -14.79
N ASP A 128 21.07 1.52 -13.71
CA ASP A 128 20.52 1.16 -12.40
C ASP A 128 19.12 0.49 -12.52
N PRO A 129 18.95 -0.79 -12.12
CA PRO A 129 17.68 -1.50 -12.15
C PRO A 129 16.56 -0.81 -11.37
N PHE A 130 16.91 0.04 -10.40
CA PHE A 130 15.98 0.74 -9.51
C PHE A 130 15.64 2.15 -9.98
N ALA A 131 16.11 2.58 -11.17
CA ALA A 131 15.85 3.91 -11.71
C ALA A 131 14.36 4.23 -11.91
N SER A 132 13.52 3.20 -12.05
CA SER A 132 12.06 3.35 -12.18
C SER A 132 11.32 3.51 -10.84
N TRP A 133 12.01 3.31 -9.72
CA TRP A 133 11.40 3.31 -8.39
C TRP A 133 11.35 4.71 -7.81
N TYR A 134 10.19 5.05 -7.24
CA TYR A 134 10.01 6.28 -6.50
C TYR A 134 10.95 6.37 -5.28
N PRO A 135 11.63 7.51 -5.01
CA PRO A 135 12.73 7.56 -4.04
C PRO A 135 12.36 7.14 -2.60
N PRO A 136 11.21 7.57 -2.03
CA PRO A 136 10.75 7.09 -0.72
C PRO A 136 10.64 5.56 -0.60
N LEU A 137 10.17 4.88 -1.66
CA LEU A 137 10.11 3.41 -1.67
C LEU A 137 11.50 2.80 -1.64
N ARG A 138 12.44 3.34 -2.42
CA ARG A 138 13.83 2.89 -2.43
C ARG A 138 14.49 3.09 -1.07
N ALA A 139 14.31 4.26 -0.45
CA ALA A 139 14.84 4.58 0.86
C ALA A 139 14.36 3.58 1.92
N THR A 140 13.05 3.31 1.96
CA THR A 140 12.47 2.31 2.87
C THR A 140 13.09 0.93 2.70
N LEU A 141 13.15 0.41 1.48
CA LEU A 141 13.67 -0.93 1.23
C LEU A 141 15.16 -1.04 1.56
N MET A 142 15.96 0.02 1.31
CA MET A 142 17.36 0.08 1.72
C MET A 142 17.49 0.00 3.24
N VAL A 143 16.75 0.83 3.99
CA VAL A 143 16.79 0.81 5.46
C VAL A 143 16.42 -0.59 5.98
N LEU A 144 15.29 -1.16 5.53
CA LEU A 144 14.84 -2.48 5.96
C LEU A 144 15.87 -3.58 5.67
N SER A 145 16.49 -3.55 4.49
CA SER A 145 17.52 -4.54 4.12
C SER A 145 18.74 -4.51 5.05
N LYS A 146 19.10 -3.32 5.56
CA LYS A 146 20.25 -3.13 6.44
C LYS A 146 19.95 -3.57 7.86
N ILE A 147 18.81 -3.15 8.41
CA ILE A 147 18.47 -3.45 9.80
C ILE A 147 18.04 -4.91 10.03
N TYR A 148 17.63 -5.63 8.97
CA TYR A 148 17.10 -7.00 9.08
C TYR A 148 18.01 -7.98 9.82
N ARG A 149 19.33 -7.89 9.62
CA ARG A 149 20.31 -8.78 10.27
C ARG A 149 20.92 -8.20 11.54
N SER A 150 20.84 -6.89 11.72
CA SER A 150 21.50 -6.18 12.81
C SER A 150 20.63 -6.03 14.04
N VAL A 151 19.31 -6.09 13.89
CA VAL A 151 18.34 -5.81 14.96
C VAL A 151 17.56 -7.07 15.35
N GLY A 152 17.19 -7.19 16.62
CA GLY A 152 16.34 -8.28 17.10
C GLY A 152 14.99 -8.33 16.36
N ARG A 153 14.49 -9.55 16.12
CA ARG A 153 13.29 -9.81 15.29
C ARG A 153 12.07 -8.94 15.66
N ALA A 154 11.73 -8.83 16.95
CA ALA A 154 10.56 -8.07 17.38
C ALA A 154 10.69 -6.57 17.08
N VAL A 155 11.90 -6.01 17.23
CA VAL A 155 12.17 -4.60 16.95
C VAL A 155 12.21 -4.36 15.44
N PHE A 156 12.75 -5.30 14.66
CA PHE A 156 12.68 -5.26 13.21
C PHE A 156 11.23 -5.27 12.72
N GLU A 157 10.37 -6.15 13.25
CA GLU A 157 8.97 -6.25 12.87
C GLU A 157 8.21 -4.93 13.14
N ASP A 158 8.45 -4.25 14.27
CA ASP A 158 7.90 -2.92 14.55
C ASP A 158 8.39 -1.85 13.56
N LEU A 159 9.71 -1.75 13.38
CA LEU A 159 10.30 -0.79 12.42
C LEU A 159 9.78 -1.03 11.00
N ALA A 160 9.67 -2.29 10.59
CA ALA A 160 9.17 -2.66 9.28
C ALA A 160 7.69 -2.27 9.10
N GLN A 161 6.84 -2.47 10.11
CA GLN A 161 5.45 -2.03 10.07
C GLN A 161 5.34 -0.52 9.88
N GLN A 162 6.06 0.26 10.70
CA GLN A 162 6.04 1.71 10.61
C GLN A 162 6.58 2.22 9.27
N ALA A 163 7.72 1.69 8.81
CA ALA A 163 8.30 2.01 7.52
C ALA A 163 7.32 1.73 6.39
N CYS A 164 6.61 0.60 6.45
CA CYS A 164 5.64 0.23 5.42
C CYS A 164 4.45 1.18 5.37
N LEU A 165 3.92 1.59 6.53
CA LEU A 165 2.81 2.53 6.59
C LEU A 165 3.18 3.89 6.03
N VAL A 166 4.29 4.46 6.51
CA VAL A 166 4.78 5.77 6.07
C VAL A 166 5.03 5.76 4.56
N THR A 167 5.62 4.70 4.03
CA THR A 167 5.84 4.55 2.59
C THR A 167 4.53 4.48 1.81
N THR A 168 3.54 3.73 2.32
CA THR A 168 2.22 3.63 1.69
C THR A 168 1.54 5.00 1.61
N HIS A 169 1.65 5.82 2.67
CA HIS A 169 1.14 7.18 2.68
C HIS A 169 1.90 8.10 1.72
N ALA A 170 3.23 8.03 1.69
CA ALA A 170 4.05 8.80 0.76
C ALA A 170 3.70 8.48 -0.71
N LEU A 171 3.52 7.20 -1.03
CA LEU A 171 3.09 6.74 -2.36
C LEU A 171 1.69 7.23 -2.71
N ALA A 172 0.74 7.16 -1.77
CA ALA A 172 -0.61 7.68 -1.99
C ALA A 172 -0.61 9.20 -2.22
N GLY A 173 0.19 9.95 -1.45
CA GLY A 173 0.37 11.39 -1.62
C GLY A 173 0.95 11.76 -2.99
N ALA A 174 1.98 11.03 -3.44
CA ALA A 174 2.56 11.20 -4.77
C ALA A 174 1.55 10.90 -5.89
N ALA A 175 0.75 9.83 -5.75
CA ALA A 175 -0.28 9.46 -6.72
C ALA A 175 -1.34 10.56 -6.91
N VAL A 176 -1.74 11.24 -5.83
CA VAL A 176 -2.66 12.40 -5.91
C VAL A 176 -2.03 13.56 -6.66
N ARG A 177 -0.75 13.85 -6.43
CA ARG A 177 -0.03 14.91 -7.15
C ARG A 177 0.15 14.59 -8.64
N ILE A 178 0.43 13.34 -8.98
CA ILE A 178 0.51 12.87 -10.38
C ILE A 178 -0.86 12.99 -11.06
N THR A 179 -1.93 12.59 -10.37
CA THR A 179 -3.31 12.73 -10.86
C THR A 179 -3.63 14.18 -11.23
N ALA A 180 -3.20 15.14 -10.40
CA ALA A 180 -3.44 16.55 -10.65
C ALA A 180 -2.63 17.13 -11.82
N LYS A 181 -1.43 16.60 -12.07
CA LYS A 181 -0.53 17.12 -13.12
C LYS A 181 -0.71 16.48 -14.49
N GLN A 182 -0.98 15.17 -14.53
CA GLN A 182 -0.86 14.35 -15.73
C GLN A 182 -2.20 13.74 -16.13
N SER A 183 -2.57 12.63 -15.50
CA SER A 183 -3.89 12.05 -15.65
C SER A 183 -4.29 11.19 -14.45
N GLU A 184 -5.58 11.01 -14.26
CA GLU A 184 -6.13 10.13 -13.22
C GLU A 184 -5.69 8.67 -13.41
N ILE A 185 -5.49 8.23 -14.66
CA ILE A 185 -5.03 6.87 -14.97
C ILE A 185 -3.56 6.73 -14.54
N ASP A 186 -2.72 7.71 -14.84
CA ASP A 186 -1.29 7.69 -14.50
C ASP A 186 -1.08 7.70 -12.98
N GLY A 187 -1.91 8.45 -12.23
CA GLY A 187 -1.87 8.44 -10.77
C GLY A 187 -2.24 7.09 -10.16
N ASP A 188 -3.35 6.47 -10.62
CA ASP A 188 -3.75 5.15 -10.14
C ASP A 188 -2.73 4.06 -10.56
N LEU A 189 -2.19 4.10 -11.78
CA LEU A 189 -1.17 3.16 -12.25
C LEU A 189 0.18 3.32 -11.54
N PHE A 190 0.60 4.56 -11.26
CA PHE A 190 1.78 4.83 -10.43
C PHE A 190 1.63 4.16 -9.07
N LEU A 191 0.49 4.35 -8.41
CA LEU A 191 0.24 3.78 -7.08
C LEU A 191 0.25 2.25 -7.13
N ILE A 192 -0.44 1.65 -8.10
CA ILE A 192 -0.48 0.19 -8.27
C ILE A 192 0.93 -0.37 -8.52
N LYS A 193 1.72 0.22 -9.42
CA LYS A 193 3.08 -0.25 -9.71
C LYS A 193 3.94 -0.28 -8.44
N HIS A 194 3.95 0.81 -7.69
CA HIS A 194 4.84 0.95 -6.54
C HIS A 194 4.39 0.12 -5.34
N LEU A 195 3.08 -0.04 -5.10
CA LEU A 195 2.58 -0.94 -4.05
C LEU A 195 2.83 -2.41 -4.38
N LEU A 196 2.76 -2.81 -5.66
CA LEU A 196 3.13 -4.16 -6.08
C LEU A 196 4.62 -4.44 -5.89
N ILE A 197 5.49 -3.48 -6.24
CA ILE A 197 6.94 -3.58 -5.98
C ILE A 197 7.17 -3.74 -4.48
N MET A 198 6.58 -2.86 -3.67
CA MET A 198 6.72 -2.90 -2.22
C MET A 198 6.29 -4.25 -1.64
N ARG A 199 5.12 -4.77 -2.05
CA ARG A 199 4.64 -6.09 -1.61
C ARG A 199 5.61 -7.22 -1.99
N GLU A 200 6.10 -7.22 -3.22
CA GLU A 200 7.04 -8.25 -3.70
C GLU A 200 8.33 -8.22 -2.89
N GLN A 201 8.91 -7.03 -2.70
CA GLN A 201 10.15 -6.84 -1.96
C GLN A 201 10.03 -7.10 -0.47
N LEU A 202 8.80 -7.14 0.09
CA LEU A 202 8.57 -7.51 1.48
C LEU A 202 8.49 -9.02 1.72
N THR A 203 8.29 -9.82 0.67
CA THR A 203 8.19 -11.29 0.76
C THR A 203 9.44 -11.96 1.36
N PRO A 204 10.68 -11.58 0.97
CA PRO A 204 11.89 -12.21 1.50
C PRO A 204 12.12 -11.99 3.01
N PHE A 205 11.50 -10.98 3.62
CA PHE A 205 11.71 -10.66 5.03
C PHE A 205 10.89 -11.53 5.99
N ASP A 206 9.95 -12.36 5.48
CA ASP A 206 9.03 -13.21 6.27
C ASP A 206 8.45 -12.48 7.50
N ILE A 207 8.08 -11.20 7.32
CA ILE A 207 7.54 -10.37 8.40
C ILE A 207 6.21 -10.97 8.83
N GLN A 208 6.17 -11.55 10.02
CA GLN A 208 4.92 -11.92 10.66
C GLN A 208 4.30 -10.61 11.18
N PHE A 209 3.45 -9.97 10.37
CA PHE A 209 2.78 -8.68 10.64
C PHE A 209 1.75 -8.75 11.80
N LEU A 210 2.05 -9.50 12.85
CA LEU A 210 1.22 -9.66 14.05
C LEU A 210 1.92 -9.04 15.26
N THR A 211 2.28 -7.76 15.18
CA THR A 211 2.69 -7.00 16.36
C THR A 211 1.45 -6.31 16.93
N VAL A 212 0.97 -6.80 18.08
CA VAL A 212 -0.09 -6.12 18.83
C VAL A 212 0.57 -5.01 19.65
N GLU A 213 0.62 -3.80 19.10
CA GLU A 213 0.96 -2.63 19.90
C GLU A 213 -0.19 -2.32 20.87
N LYS A 214 0.11 -2.37 22.17
CA LYS A 214 -0.81 -1.97 23.22
C LYS A 214 -0.57 -0.51 23.53
N HIS A 215 -1.39 0.37 22.95
CA HIS A 215 -1.40 1.79 23.32
C HIS A 215 -2.30 2.00 24.54
N LEU A 216 -1.83 2.79 25.50
CA LEU A 216 -2.65 3.24 26.63
C LEU A 216 -3.46 4.46 26.18
N ASP A 217 -4.77 4.30 26.04
CA ASP A 217 -5.66 5.40 25.66
C ASP A 217 -6.05 6.22 26.91
N PHE A 218 -5.50 7.43 27.00
CA PHE A 218 -5.76 8.40 28.07
C PHE A 218 -6.95 9.32 27.78
N THR A 219 -7.66 9.15 26.66
CA THR A 219 -8.79 10.02 26.29
C THR A 219 -9.93 9.91 27.31
N ALA A 220 -10.21 8.69 27.78
CA ALA A 220 -11.16 8.45 28.87
C ALA A 220 -10.67 9.02 30.21
N THR A 221 -9.38 8.87 30.51
CA THR A 221 -8.74 9.44 31.72
C THR A 221 -8.79 10.97 31.73
N ALA A 222 -8.49 11.62 30.61
CA ALA A 222 -8.52 13.07 30.45
C ALA A 222 -9.95 13.62 30.56
N ALA A 223 -10.93 12.94 29.97
CA ALA A 223 -12.35 13.29 30.09
C ALA A 223 -12.88 13.08 31.52
N ALA A 224 -12.49 12.00 32.19
CA ALA A 224 -12.80 11.75 33.60
C ALA A 224 -12.17 12.81 34.52
N PHE A 225 -10.93 13.22 34.25
CA PHE A 225 -10.21 14.27 34.98
C PHE A 225 -10.83 15.65 34.77
N ALA A 226 -11.19 15.98 33.53
CA ALA A 226 -11.87 17.23 33.20
C ALA A 226 -13.27 17.31 33.85
N ASN A 227 -14.03 16.21 33.85
CA ASN A 227 -15.32 16.14 34.53
C ASN A 227 -15.19 16.19 36.06
N PHE A 228 -14.12 15.61 36.62
CA PHE A 228 -13.80 15.66 38.04
C PHE A 228 -13.45 17.09 38.50
N LEU A 229 -12.66 17.82 37.71
CA LEU A 229 -12.31 19.22 37.98
C LEU A 229 -13.48 20.18 37.74
N ALA A 230 -14.34 19.90 36.76
CA ALA A 230 -15.52 20.71 36.45
C ALA A 230 -16.65 20.58 37.50
N ARG A 231 -16.62 19.58 38.38
CA ARG A 231 -17.64 19.32 39.40
C ARG A 231 -17.06 19.22 40.82
N PRO A 232 -16.49 20.30 41.37
CA PRO A 232 -15.79 20.27 42.66
C PRO A 232 -16.69 19.93 43.86
N THR A 233 -18.01 20.14 43.75
CA THR A 233 -18.97 19.85 44.83
C THR A 233 -19.30 18.36 44.98
N GLN A 234 -19.00 17.53 43.97
CA GLN A 234 -19.21 16.06 44.03
C GLN A 234 -18.05 15.33 44.74
N LEU A 235 -16.93 16.02 45.01
CA LEU A 235 -15.73 15.50 45.69
C LEU A 235 -15.95 15.13 47.16
N LEU A 236 -17.01 15.68 47.77
CA LEU A 236 -17.36 15.43 49.16
C LEU A 236 -18.30 14.22 49.32
N SER A 237 -18.70 13.58 48.22
CA SER A 237 -19.54 12.38 48.28
C SER A 237 -18.72 11.12 48.57
N PRO A 238 -19.17 10.26 49.51
CA PRO A 238 -18.49 8.99 49.75
C PRO A 238 -18.65 8.09 48.53
N GLY A 239 -17.54 7.87 47.80
CA GLY A 239 -17.51 7.04 46.59
C GLY A 239 -17.00 7.75 45.33
N ALA A 240 -16.92 9.09 45.32
CA ALA A 240 -16.45 9.85 44.14
C ALA A 240 -15.01 9.51 43.73
N PHE A 241 -14.13 9.24 44.69
CA PHE A 241 -12.75 8.84 44.42
C PHE A 241 -12.67 7.42 43.82
N LEU A 242 -13.53 6.50 44.27
CA LEU A 242 -13.63 5.15 43.71
C LEU A 242 -14.22 5.17 42.30
N GLN A 243 -15.22 6.02 42.06
CA GLN A 243 -15.80 6.25 40.74
C GLN A 243 -14.76 6.83 39.77
N PHE A 244 -13.97 7.83 40.21
CA PHE A 244 -12.86 8.36 39.42
C PHE A 244 -11.74 7.32 39.18
N ALA A 245 -11.40 6.51 40.17
CA ALA A 245 -10.41 5.44 40.02
C ALA A 245 -10.89 4.31 39.10
N GLN A 246 -12.21 4.09 38.99
CA GLN A 246 -12.81 3.09 38.10
C GLN A 246 -12.97 3.60 36.67
N ASP A 247 -13.35 4.88 36.50
CA ASP A 247 -13.59 5.53 35.20
C ASP A 247 -12.34 6.19 34.60
N GLY A 248 -11.31 6.45 35.42
CA GLY A 248 -10.06 7.11 35.05
C GLY A 248 -8.92 6.16 34.68
N LEU A 249 -9.12 4.84 34.79
CA LEU A 249 -8.12 3.87 34.34
C LEU A 249 -7.96 3.95 32.82
N PRO A 250 -6.72 4.12 32.31
CA PRO A 250 -6.48 4.15 30.87
C PRO A 250 -6.93 2.81 30.28
N ARG A 251 -7.75 2.87 29.24
CA ARG A 251 -8.19 1.67 28.53
C ARG A 251 -7.04 1.22 27.65
N ILE A 252 -6.72 -0.07 27.69
CA ILE A 252 -5.78 -0.67 26.76
C ILE A 252 -6.53 -0.80 25.44
N ASN A 253 -6.23 0.09 24.49
CA ASN A 253 -6.72 -0.06 23.13
C ASN A 253 -5.67 -0.85 22.35
N GLU A 254 -6.07 -2.02 21.89
CA GLU A 254 -5.27 -2.83 20.98
C GLU A 254 -5.53 -2.33 19.56
N THR A 255 -4.71 -1.38 19.09
CA THR A 255 -4.67 -1.03 17.66
C THR A 255 -3.66 -1.97 17.01
N THR A 256 -4.15 -3.04 16.38
CA THR A 256 -3.34 -3.86 15.50
C THR A 256 -2.95 -3.01 14.29
N LEU A 257 -1.71 -2.53 14.27
CA LEU A 257 -1.16 -1.72 13.19
C LEU A 257 -0.77 -2.66 12.03
N ASP A 258 -1.76 -3.20 11.32
CA ASP A 258 -1.50 -4.13 10.22
C ASP A 258 -1.13 -3.36 8.94
N ALA A 259 0.13 -2.96 8.85
CA ALA A 259 0.72 -2.28 7.69
C ALA A 259 0.47 -3.02 6.38
N LYS A 260 0.42 -4.36 6.44
CA LYS A 260 0.11 -5.20 5.28
C LYS A 260 -1.36 -5.09 4.90
N GLN A 261 -2.28 -5.08 5.86
CA GLN A 261 -3.69 -4.85 5.60
C GLN A 261 -3.93 -3.48 4.95
N GLU A 262 -3.27 -2.41 5.44
CA GLU A 262 -3.42 -1.08 4.87
C GLU A 262 -2.83 -0.98 3.45
N LEU A 263 -1.66 -1.60 3.22
CA LEU A 263 -1.06 -1.71 1.89
C LEU A 263 -2.01 -2.41 0.91
N GLU A 264 -2.54 -3.58 1.29
CA GLU A 264 -3.45 -4.38 0.45
C GLU A 264 -4.79 -3.66 0.23
N ALA A 265 -5.33 -2.98 1.25
CA ALA A 265 -6.54 -2.18 1.13
C ALA A 265 -6.34 -1.02 0.14
N THR A 266 -5.21 -0.31 0.24
CA THR A 266 -4.85 0.81 -0.65
C THR A 266 -4.65 0.31 -2.08
N LEU A 267 -3.94 -0.81 -2.27
CA LEU A 267 -3.73 -1.43 -3.58
C LEU A 267 -5.08 -1.83 -4.21
N LYS A 268 -5.95 -2.51 -3.46
CA LYS A 268 -7.27 -2.91 -3.93
C LYS A 268 -8.13 -1.71 -4.31
N ALA A 269 -8.12 -0.66 -3.49
CA ALA A 269 -8.84 0.58 -3.79
C ALA A 269 -8.32 1.25 -5.07
N ALA A 270 -7.01 1.32 -5.27
CA ALA A 270 -6.41 1.86 -6.49
C ALA A 270 -6.79 1.06 -7.74
N CYS A 271 -6.72 -0.28 -7.67
CA CYS A 271 -7.18 -1.16 -8.74
C CYS A 271 -8.65 -0.94 -9.08
N GLN A 272 -9.52 -0.83 -8.07
CA GLN A 272 -10.96 -0.59 -8.26
C GLN A 272 -11.24 0.76 -8.91
N ARG A 273 -10.53 1.83 -8.50
CA ARG A 273 -10.65 3.16 -9.13
C ARG A 273 -10.22 3.13 -10.59
N LEU A 274 -9.06 2.52 -10.88
CA LEU A 274 -8.57 2.37 -12.26
C LEU A 274 -9.60 1.62 -13.13
N ILE A 275 -10.11 0.48 -12.65
CA ILE A 275 -11.11 -0.33 -13.36
C ILE A 275 -12.37 0.49 -13.62
N ALA A 276 -12.87 1.22 -12.61
CA ALA A 276 -14.06 2.05 -12.75
C ALA A 276 -13.84 3.15 -13.81
N ARG A 277 -12.77 3.94 -13.68
CA ARG A 277 -12.42 5.02 -14.63
C ARG A 277 -12.24 4.50 -16.06
N ALA A 278 -11.53 3.39 -16.22
CA ALA A 278 -11.29 2.77 -17.52
C ALA A 278 -12.61 2.28 -18.15
N ALA A 279 -13.46 1.63 -17.37
CA ALA A 279 -14.75 1.15 -17.86
C ALA A 279 -15.70 2.30 -18.20
N ASP A 280 -15.78 3.33 -17.36
CA ASP A 280 -16.67 4.47 -17.58
C ASP A 280 -16.29 5.21 -18.88
N ARG A 281 -14.99 5.39 -19.17
CA ARG A 281 -14.53 5.99 -20.44
C ARG A 281 -14.97 5.19 -21.69
N LEU A 282 -15.04 3.86 -21.59
CA LEU A 282 -15.43 3.00 -22.71
C LEU A 282 -16.96 2.89 -22.84
N VAL A 283 -17.67 2.95 -21.72
CA VAL A 283 -19.08 2.60 -21.61
C VAL A 283 -20.01 3.83 -21.63
N GLU A 284 -19.53 5.02 -21.27
CA GLU A 284 -20.38 6.22 -21.09
C GLU A 284 -21.37 6.50 -22.24
N PRO A 285 -21.01 6.38 -23.54
CA PRO A 285 -21.98 6.59 -24.62
C PRO A 285 -23.15 5.60 -24.60
N LEU A 286 -22.90 4.34 -24.25
CA LEU A 286 -23.94 3.30 -24.13
C LEU A 286 -24.72 3.44 -22.82
N ALA A 287 -24.02 3.70 -21.71
CA ALA A 287 -24.63 3.87 -20.39
C ALA A 287 -25.56 5.10 -20.33
N SER A 288 -25.18 6.21 -20.97
CA SER A 288 -26.03 7.40 -21.03
C SER A 288 -27.33 7.13 -21.77
N TRP A 289 -27.28 6.44 -22.91
CA TRP A 289 -28.47 6.00 -23.64
C TRP A 289 -29.32 5.02 -22.84
N LEU A 290 -28.71 3.99 -22.24
CA LEU A 290 -29.39 3.00 -21.40
C LEU A 290 -30.10 3.64 -20.21
N ARG A 291 -29.49 4.65 -19.59
CA ARG A 291 -30.09 5.39 -18.46
C ARG A 291 -31.38 6.08 -18.88
N LEU A 292 -31.40 6.70 -20.08
CA LEU A 292 -32.60 7.33 -20.64
C LEU A 292 -33.66 6.28 -20.99
N ALA A 293 -33.27 5.18 -21.63
CA ALA A 293 -34.18 4.11 -22.01
C ALA A 293 -34.83 3.46 -20.77
N ASN A 294 -34.04 3.10 -19.76
CA ASN A 294 -34.54 2.49 -18.53
C ASN A 294 -35.42 3.44 -17.71
N ALA A 295 -35.08 4.73 -17.63
CA ALA A 295 -35.92 5.73 -16.96
C ALA A 295 -37.29 5.85 -17.63
N PHE A 296 -37.33 5.81 -18.96
CA PHE A 296 -38.58 5.85 -19.71
C PHE A 296 -39.42 4.59 -19.49
N VAL A 297 -38.81 3.39 -19.59
CA VAL A 297 -39.50 2.11 -19.37
C VAL A 297 -40.05 2.02 -17.94
N ALA A 298 -39.27 2.42 -16.93
CA ALA A 298 -39.71 2.48 -15.54
C ALA A 298 -40.87 3.48 -15.35
N GLY A 299 -40.78 4.66 -15.95
CA GLY A 299 -41.84 5.68 -15.91
C GLY A 299 -43.17 5.19 -16.50
N GLN A 300 -43.13 4.37 -17.55
CA GLN A 300 -44.34 3.74 -18.09
C GLN A 300 -44.94 2.68 -17.16
N ALA A 301 -44.10 1.84 -16.56
CA ALA A 301 -44.56 0.82 -15.61
C ALA A 301 -45.26 1.46 -14.41
N SER A 302 -44.72 2.57 -13.88
CA SER A 302 -45.35 3.33 -12.79
C SER A 302 -46.65 4.03 -13.21
N ALA A 303 -46.72 4.59 -14.42
CA ALA A 303 -47.95 5.20 -14.94
C ALA A 303 -49.07 4.17 -15.19
N SER A 304 -48.71 2.93 -15.56
CA SER A 304 -49.66 1.81 -15.71
C SER A 304 -50.15 1.28 -14.36
N SER A 305 -49.29 1.26 -13.33
CA SER A 305 -49.66 0.79 -11.99
C SER A 305 -50.59 1.75 -11.24
N ASN A 306 -50.53 3.06 -11.52
CA ASN A 306 -51.32 4.08 -10.83
C ASN A 306 -52.71 4.31 -11.46
N ARG A 307 -53.04 3.61 -12.56
CA ARG A 307 -54.37 3.59 -13.20
C ARG A 307 -55.27 2.45 -12.70
N GLY A 308 -55.03 1.97 -11.48
CA GLY A 308 -55.88 0.99 -10.80
C GLY A 308 -57.09 1.66 -10.14
N GLY A 309 -58.13 1.99 -10.92
CA GLY A 309 -59.45 2.34 -10.39
C GLY A 309 -60.07 3.59 -11.00
N GLY A 310 -60.81 3.44 -12.09
CA GLY A 310 -61.69 4.49 -12.60
C GLY A 310 -61.89 4.39 -14.11
N ASP A 311 -63.12 4.08 -14.52
CA ASP A 311 -63.61 4.06 -15.91
C ASP A 311 -63.50 5.45 -16.55
N ALA A 312 -62.30 5.81 -17.01
CA ALA A 312 -62.05 6.97 -17.85
C ALA A 312 -61.34 6.50 -19.13
N GLU A 313 -61.95 6.80 -20.28
CA GLU A 313 -61.44 6.51 -21.62
C GLU A 313 -59.93 6.74 -21.71
N ALA A 314 -59.20 5.67 -22.02
CA ALA A 314 -57.76 5.68 -22.17
C ALA A 314 -57.34 6.69 -23.27
N PRO A 315 -56.32 7.54 -23.06
CA PRO A 315 -55.60 8.09 -24.20
C PRO A 315 -54.98 6.90 -24.95
N ALA A 316 -55.39 6.74 -26.21
CA ALA A 316 -55.35 5.49 -26.97
C ALA A 316 -53.96 5.01 -27.44
N ILE A 317 -52.85 5.69 -27.08
CA ILE A 317 -51.50 5.25 -27.48
C ILE A 317 -50.53 5.59 -26.36
N ALA A 318 -50.09 4.60 -25.60
CA ALA A 318 -48.92 4.77 -24.75
C ALA A 318 -47.72 5.08 -25.67
N PRO A 319 -46.93 6.15 -25.40
CA PRO A 319 -45.81 6.51 -26.25
C PRO A 319 -44.82 5.33 -26.30
N LYS A 320 -44.43 4.86 -27.49
CA LYS A 320 -43.45 3.75 -27.57
C LYS A 320 -42.05 4.31 -27.36
N LEU A 321 -41.12 3.48 -26.88
CA LEU A 321 -39.72 3.89 -26.67
C LEU A 321 -39.12 4.45 -27.97
N ARG A 322 -39.35 3.78 -29.10
CA ARG A 322 -38.90 4.18 -30.44
C ARG A 322 -39.42 5.53 -30.94
N ASP A 323 -40.49 6.07 -30.35
CA ASP A 323 -41.07 7.35 -30.75
C ASP A 323 -40.41 8.53 -30.01
N GLN A 324 -39.51 8.25 -29.06
CA GLN A 324 -38.77 9.27 -28.31
C GLN A 324 -37.57 9.79 -29.10
N ALA A 325 -37.29 11.10 -29.00
CA ALA A 325 -36.22 11.76 -29.76
C ALA A 325 -34.82 11.14 -29.57
N PHE A 326 -34.51 10.60 -28.39
CA PHE A 326 -33.22 9.94 -28.09
C PHE A 326 -33.15 8.47 -28.57
N ALA A 327 -34.29 7.91 -28.98
CA ALA A 327 -34.49 6.51 -29.34
C ALA A 327 -34.99 6.34 -30.79
N LEU A 328 -34.93 7.41 -31.58
CA LEU A 328 -35.05 7.32 -33.04
C LEU A 328 -33.88 6.49 -33.61
N GLU A 329 -34.09 5.85 -34.75
CA GLU A 329 -33.07 5.01 -35.40
C GLU A 329 -31.73 5.75 -35.60
N GLU A 330 -31.78 6.99 -36.07
CA GLU A 330 -30.59 7.84 -36.22
C GLU A 330 -29.87 8.11 -34.88
N ALA A 331 -30.64 8.30 -33.80
CA ALA A 331 -30.08 8.59 -32.48
C ALA A 331 -29.43 7.34 -31.86
N VAL A 332 -30.02 6.16 -32.06
CA VAL A 332 -29.43 4.88 -31.64
C VAL A 332 -28.14 4.60 -32.42
N HIS A 333 -28.15 4.78 -33.74
CA HIS A 333 -26.93 4.66 -34.55
C HIS A 333 -25.86 5.69 -34.15
N ALA A 334 -26.25 6.93 -33.83
CA ALA A 334 -25.32 7.93 -33.33
C ALA A 334 -24.70 7.52 -31.97
N ALA A 335 -25.49 6.95 -31.05
CA ALA A 335 -25.00 6.44 -29.78
C ALA A 335 -24.02 5.27 -29.96
N LEU A 336 -24.33 4.32 -30.85
CA LEU A 336 -23.45 3.19 -31.19
C LEU A 336 -22.15 3.66 -31.88
N ALA A 337 -22.24 4.65 -32.78
CA ALA A 337 -21.08 5.25 -33.43
C ALA A 337 -20.19 6.02 -32.43
N ALA A 338 -20.80 6.74 -31.49
CA ALA A 338 -20.09 7.40 -30.41
C ALA A 338 -19.38 6.39 -29.49
N ALA A 339 -20.03 5.27 -29.16
CA ALA A 339 -19.41 4.17 -28.43
C ALA A 339 -18.21 3.59 -29.20
N ALA A 340 -18.33 3.36 -30.51
CA ALA A 340 -17.25 2.85 -31.34
C ALA A 340 -16.08 3.85 -31.44
N ALA A 341 -16.36 5.14 -31.46
CA ALA A 341 -15.33 6.18 -31.39
C ALA A 341 -14.65 6.21 -30.02
N ALA A 342 -15.41 6.10 -28.93
CA ALA A 342 -14.87 6.04 -27.57
C ALA A 342 -13.95 4.83 -27.37
N VAL A 343 -14.35 3.65 -27.84
CA VAL A 343 -13.50 2.44 -27.79
C VAL A 343 -12.22 2.65 -28.61
N ARG A 344 -12.31 3.11 -29.87
CA ARG A 344 -11.13 3.34 -30.71
C ARG A 344 -10.18 4.40 -30.16
N GLY A 345 -10.71 5.41 -29.47
CA GLY A 345 -9.91 6.49 -28.89
C GLY A 345 -9.31 6.15 -27.52
N ALA A 346 -10.06 5.50 -26.63
CA ALA A 346 -9.66 5.30 -25.24
C ALA A 346 -8.98 3.95 -24.98
N LEU A 347 -9.27 2.90 -25.77
CA LEU A 347 -8.71 1.58 -25.56
C LEU A 347 -7.20 1.50 -25.85
N PRO A 348 -6.67 1.98 -27.00
CA PRO A 348 -5.23 1.94 -27.26
C PRO A 348 -4.36 2.65 -26.21
N PRO A 349 -4.64 3.91 -25.77
CA PRO A 349 -3.83 4.57 -24.77
C PRO A 349 -3.92 3.89 -23.40
N LEU A 350 -5.08 3.33 -23.03
CA LEU A 350 -5.22 2.56 -21.79
C LEU A 350 -4.32 1.33 -21.79
N LEU A 351 -4.29 0.56 -22.89
CA LEU A 351 -3.43 -0.62 -23.01
C LEU A 351 -1.94 -0.25 -23.04
N ALA A 352 -1.58 0.86 -23.70
CA ALA A 352 -0.22 1.37 -23.70
C ALA A 352 0.23 1.78 -22.29
N ALA A 353 -0.61 2.49 -21.53
CA ALA A 353 -0.32 2.88 -20.16
C ALA A 353 -0.19 1.64 -19.24
N LEU A 354 -1.11 0.67 -19.35
CA LEU A 354 -1.00 -0.60 -18.62
C LEU A 354 0.32 -1.32 -18.91
N ALA A 355 0.76 -1.36 -20.17
CA ALA A 355 2.01 -1.98 -20.56
C ALA A 355 3.25 -1.23 -20.09
N LEU A 356 3.19 0.10 -20.01
CA LEU A 356 4.30 0.94 -19.55
C LEU A 356 4.52 0.84 -18.04
N TYR A 357 3.43 0.83 -17.25
CA TYR A 357 3.52 0.82 -15.78
C TYR A 357 3.67 -0.59 -15.22
N LEU A 358 3.04 -1.60 -15.82
CA LEU A 358 2.98 -2.95 -15.27
C LEU A 358 3.76 -3.92 -16.17
N ASP A 359 4.90 -4.40 -15.70
CA ASP A 359 5.76 -5.29 -16.48
C ASP A 359 5.11 -6.69 -16.67
N ALA A 360 4.32 -7.13 -15.68
CA ALA A 360 3.66 -8.44 -15.70
C ALA A 360 2.36 -8.42 -16.52
N ARG A 361 2.34 -9.11 -17.67
CA ARG A 361 1.16 -9.27 -18.53
C ARG A 361 -0.04 -9.92 -17.84
N GLN A 362 0.22 -10.84 -16.90
CA GLN A 362 -0.85 -11.45 -16.10
C GLN A 362 -1.57 -10.40 -15.25
N THR A 363 -0.84 -9.47 -14.64
CA THR A 363 -1.42 -8.37 -13.85
C THR A 363 -2.23 -7.43 -14.74
N GLN A 364 -1.71 -7.08 -15.93
CA GLN A 364 -2.45 -6.29 -16.91
C GLN A 364 -3.78 -6.98 -17.29
N ALA A 365 -3.75 -8.28 -17.57
CA ALA A 365 -4.93 -9.07 -17.91
C ALA A 365 -5.95 -9.15 -16.77
N VAL A 366 -5.48 -9.31 -15.53
CA VAL A 366 -6.34 -9.33 -14.33
C VAL A 366 -7.06 -7.99 -14.13
N LEU A 367 -6.39 -6.86 -14.37
CA LEU A 367 -6.99 -5.53 -14.26
C LEU A 367 -7.92 -5.20 -15.44
N PHE A 368 -7.60 -5.67 -16.64
CA PHE A 368 -8.40 -5.38 -17.83
C PHE A 368 -9.67 -6.25 -17.95
N LYS A 369 -9.64 -7.51 -17.50
CA LYS A 369 -10.80 -8.42 -17.57
C LYS A 369 -12.11 -7.84 -16.99
N PRO A 370 -12.11 -7.21 -15.80
CA PRO A 370 -13.29 -6.56 -15.25
C PRO A 370 -13.81 -5.41 -16.12
N VAL A 371 -12.92 -4.64 -16.75
CA VAL A 371 -13.28 -3.55 -17.68
C VAL A 371 -13.99 -4.12 -18.91
N GLN A 372 -13.39 -5.15 -19.52
CA GLN A 372 -13.98 -5.87 -20.65
C GLN A 372 -15.36 -6.45 -20.29
N ARG A 373 -15.50 -7.08 -19.12
CA ARG A 373 -16.76 -7.65 -18.66
C ARG A 373 -17.86 -6.58 -18.52
N LYS A 374 -17.57 -5.46 -17.84
CA LYS A 374 -18.54 -4.36 -17.67
C LYS A 374 -18.97 -3.77 -19.00
N PHE A 375 -18.04 -3.64 -19.96
CA PHE A 375 -18.37 -3.20 -21.31
C PHE A 375 -19.31 -4.18 -22.02
N LEU A 376 -18.98 -5.47 -22.05
CA LEU A 376 -19.80 -6.49 -22.70
C LEU A 376 -21.17 -6.64 -22.05
N GLU A 377 -21.26 -6.53 -20.73
CA GLU A 377 -22.53 -6.53 -20.00
C GLU A 377 -23.40 -5.34 -20.42
N THR A 378 -22.82 -4.15 -20.57
CA THR A 378 -23.57 -2.96 -21.00
C THR A 378 -24.05 -3.09 -22.45
N VAL A 379 -23.22 -3.64 -23.34
CA VAL A 379 -23.62 -3.97 -24.72
C VAL A 379 -24.78 -4.97 -24.73
N SER A 380 -24.74 -6.00 -23.86
CA SER A 380 -25.83 -6.97 -23.72
C SER A 380 -27.12 -6.32 -23.23
N GLN A 381 -27.05 -5.45 -22.22
CA GLN A 381 -28.22 -4.74 -21.70
C GLN A 381 -28.87 -3.86 -22.78
N MET A 382 -28.05 -3.16 -23.60
CA MET A 382 -28.57 -2.36 -24.71
C MET A 382 -29.22 -3.24 -25.77
N LYS A 383 -28.62 -4.38 -26.09
CA LYS A 383 -29.19 -5.37 -27.00
C LYS A 383 -30.57 -5.84 -26.52
N ASP A 384 -30.71 -6.21 -25.25
CA ASP A 384 -31.97 -6.72 -24.69
C ASP A 384 -33.09 -5.65 -24.77
N VAL A 385 -32.75 -4.38 -24.51
CA VAL A 385 -33.71 -3.25 -24.64
C VAL A 385 -34.10 -3.02 -26.10
N LEU A 386 -33.17 -3.11 -27.04
CA LEU A 386 -33.45 -2.94 -28.47
C LEU A 386 -34.31 -4.09 -29.01
N GLU A 387 -34.03 -5.33 -28.62
CA GLU A 387 -34.80 -6.51 -29.02
C GLU A 387 -36.26 -6.44 -28.54
N ALA A 388 -36.50 -5.90 -27.35
CA ALA A 388 -37.84 -5.79 -26.75
C ALA A 388 -38.71 -4.69 -27.37
N HIS A 389 -38.13 -3.62 -27.91
CA HIS A 389 -38.87 -2.39 -28.24
C HIS A 389 -38.84 -1.96 -29.72
N TYR A 390 -38.01 -2.59 -30.56
CA TYR A 390 -37.84 -2.24 -31.98
C TYR A 390 -38.33 -3.35 -32.91
N THR A 391 -38.50 -3.03 -34.19
CA THR A 391 -38.90 -4.03 -35.19
C THR A 391 -37.72 -4.94 -35.59
N PRO A 392 -37.96 -6.16 -36.09
CA PRO A 392 -36.88 -7.06 -36.50
C PRO A 392 -35.96 -6.49 -37.60
N GLN A 393 -36.47 -5.59 -38.45
CA GLN A 393 -35.70 -4.96 -39.52
C GLN A 393 -34.75 -3.90 -38.99
N GLU A 394 -35.23 -2.99 -38.12
CA GLU A 394 -34.41 -1.98 -37.44
C GLU A 394 -33.38 -2.65 -36.52
N PHE A 395 -33.79 -3.68 -35.79
CA PHE A 395 -32.92 -4.45 -34.89
C PHE A 395 -31.74 -5.08 -35.62
N SER A 396 -31.92 -5.58 -36.84
CA SER A 396 -30.82 -6.14 -37.64
C SER A 396 -29.71 -5.12 -37.90
N GLY A 397 -30.06 -3.84 -38.14
CA GLY A 397 -29.08 -2.78 -38.35
C GLY A 397 -28.30 -2.44 -37.08
N PHE A 398 -28.95 -2.48 -35.92
CA PHE A 398 -28.27 -2.27 -34.63
C PHE A 398 -27.44 -3.48 -34.21
N TRP A 399 -27.89 -4.69 -34.55
CA TRP A 399 -27.22 -5.95 -34.21
C TRP A 399 -25.81 -6.03 -34.78
N ASP A 400 -25.63 -5.69 -36.06
CA ASP A 400 -24.31 -5.71 -36.71
C ASP A 400 -23.35 -4.71 -36.05
N ALA A 401 -23.85 -3.52 -35.69
CA ALA A 401 -23.06 -2.50 -34.99
C ALA A 401 -22.68 -2.93 -33.56
N LEU A 402 -23.59 -3.57 -32.82
CA LEU A 402 -23.33 -4.11 -31.49
C LEU A 402 -22.32 -5.27 -31.52
N ASN A 403 -22.38 -6.15 -32.53
CA ASN A 403 -21.39 -7.19 -32.72
C ASN A 403 -20.02 -6.62 -33.05
N ALA A 404 -19.95 -5.66 -33.98
CA ALA A 404 -18.70 -4.98 -34.31
C ALA A 404 -18.07 -4.26 -33.10
N LEU A 405 -18.88 -3.76 -32.16
CA LEU A 405 -18.40 -3.20 -30.89
C LEU A 405 -17.84 -4.27 -29.96
N SER A 406 -18.53 -5.41 -29.81
CA SER A 406 -18.04 -6.50 -28.97
C SER A 406 -16.75 -7.12 -29.53
N GLU A 407 -16.65 -7.28 -30.84
CA GLU A 407 -15.45 -7.75 -31.55
C GLU A 407 -14.24 -6.82 -31.42
N GLN A 408 -14.42 -5.52 -31.12
CA GLN A 408 -13.28 -4.63 -30.89
C GLN A 408 -12.63 -4.85 -29.52
N VAL A 409 -13.40 -5.33 -28.53
CA VAL A 409 -12.94 -5.51 -27.14
C VAL A 409 -12.63 -6.98 -26.83
N LEU A 410 -13.28 -7.94 -27.51
CA LEU A 410 -13.03 -9.38 -27.34
C LEU A 410 -11.58 -9.85 -27.61
N PRO A 411 -10.91 -9.45 -28.72
CA PRO A 411 -9.61 -9.99 -29.12
C PRO A 411 -8.45 -9.39 -28.34
N VAL A 412 -8.71 -8.53 -27.35
CA VAL A 412 -7.69 -7.99 -26.45
C VAL A 412 -7.28 -9.08 -25.46
N ASP A 413 -6.58 -10.09 -25.98
CA ASP A 413 -5.97 -11.13 -25.19
C ASP A 413 -4.54 -10.71 -24.84
N LEU A 414 -4.41 -10.06 -23.67
CA LEU A 414 -3.13 -9.59 -23.14
C LEU A 414 -2.17 -10.75 -22.81
N VAL A 415 -2.67 -12.00 -22.80
CA VAL A 415 -1.89 -13.21 -22.54
C VAL A 415 -1.39 -13.86 -23.85
N ALA A 416 -2.18 -13.82 -24.94
CA ALA A 416 -1.90 -14.57 -26.17
C ALA A 416 -0.94 -13.90 -27.18
N ARG A 417 -0.58 -12.61 -27.05
CA ARG A 417 0.42 -11.92 -27.91
C ARG A 417 1.87 -12.35 -27.62
N ALA A 418 2.12 -13.65 -27.51
CA ALA A 418 3.44 -14.24 -27.27
C ALA A 418 4.19 -14.65 -28.57
N GLY A 419 3.63 -14.40 -29.76
CA GLY A 419 4.14 -14.98 -31.01
C GLY A 419 4.49 -14.02 -32.15
N GLY A 420 4.65 -12.71 -31.89
CA GLY A 420 4.91 -11.73 -32.95
C GLY A 420 6.06 -10.79 -32.60
N VAL A 421 7.28 -11.26 -32.81
CA VAL A 421 8.49 -10.43 -32.95
C VAL A 421 8.64 -10.16 -34.45
N PRO A 422 8.86 -8.92 -34.93
CA PRO A 422 9.72 -8.71 -36.09
C PRO A 422 11.19 -8.90 -35.69
#